data_AF-A0A0C2IS64-F1
#
_entry.id   AF-A0A0C2IS64-F1
#
_cell.length_a   1.000
_cell.length_b   1.000
_cell.length_c   1.000
_cell.angle_alpha   90.00
_cell.angle_beta   90.00
_cell.angle_gamma   90.00
#
_symmetry.space_group_name_H-M   'P 1'
#
loop_
_entity.id
_entity.type
_entity.pdbx_description
1 polymer ?
#
loop_
_entity_poly.entity_id
_entity_poly.type
_entity_poly.pdbx_seq_one_letter_code
_entity_poly.pdbx_strand_id
1 'polypeptide(L)'
;MITQAVVNNNSITLVGIQTCLAEQGISRSVSTICRILKEESFSRKRLQKIPVERNSISNMDLRQNYCRMLSNLSDDRLICIDETEINLHTSPNFGYAPTGLTPRVYELANRGINISLLVAISLSGEVHFKIFDGSVNGEQFKEFLMELSQINANLSKVYIMDNARIHRSSVVSAFV
;
A
#
# COMPACT_ATOMS: atom_id res chain seq x y z
N MET A 1 27.25 6.98 20.76
CA MET A 1 28.00 6.27 19.69
C MET A 1 27.21 5.11 19.08
N ILE A 2 26.78 4.12 19.87
CA ILE A 2 25.97 2.99 19.35
C ILE A 2 24.67 3.46 18.71
N THR A 3 23.90 4.29 19.40
CA THR A 3 22.65 4.88 18.89
C THR A 3 22.90 5.78 17.68
N GLN A 4 23.98 6.58 17.70
CA GLN A 4 24.37 7.43 16.57
C GLN A 4 24.66 6.63 15.30
N ALA A 5 25.29 5.46 15.41
CA ALA A 5 25.53 4.58 14.26
C ALA A 5 24.21 4.13 13.60
N VAL A 6 23.19 3.85 14.42
CA VAL A 6 21.85 3.49 13.95
C VAL A 6 21.11 4.70 13.36
N VAL A 7 21.26 5.89 13.94
CA VAL A 7 20.66 7.14 13.39
C VAL A 7 21.25 7.48 12.03
N ASN A 8 22.57 7.33 11.86
CA ASN A 8 23.26 7.62 10.60
C ASN A 8 22.96 6.57 9.52
N ASN A 9 22.79 5.30 9.92
CA ASN A 9 22.42 4.21 9.02
C ASN A 9 21.44 3.25 9.72
N ASN A 10 20.14 3.46 9.50
CA ASN A 10 19.08 2.67 10.14
C ASN A 10 19.03 1.20 9.70
N SER A 11 19.78 0.82 8.66
CA SER A 11 19.86 -0.55 8.14
C SER A 11 21.05 -1.34 8.70
N ILE A 12 21.89 -0.71 9.53
CA ILE A 12 23.10 -1.33 10.08
C ILE A 12 22.77 -2.54 10.95
N THR A 13 23.56 -3.62 10.79
CA THR A 13 23.42 -4.82 11.62
C THR A 13 24.16 -4.65 12.94
N LEU A 14 23.88 -5.50 13.95
CA LEU A 14 24.63 -5.48 15.20
C LEU A 14 26.13 -5.73 15.00
N VAL A 15 26.48 -6.60 14.04
CA VAL A 15 27.88 -6.84 13.63
C VAL A 15 28.45 -5.59 12.96
N GLY A 16 27.68 -4.91 12.10
CA GLY A 16 28.09 -3.64 11.51
C GLY A 16 28.40 -2.57 12.56
N ILE A 17 27.55 -2.43 13.58
CA ILE A 17 27.81 -1.52 14.71
C ILE A 17 29.10 -1.92 15.44
N GLN A 18 29.30 -3.21 15.68
CA GLN A 18 30.52 -3.72 16.30
C GLN A 18 31.77 -3.36 15.51
N THR A 19 31.75 -3.52 14.18
CA THR A 19 32.86 -3.13 13.30
C THR A 19 33.14 -1.64 13.37
N CYS A 20 32.11 -0.77 13.29
CA CYS A 20 32.29 0.67 13.39
C CYS A 20 32.88 1.11 14.75
N LEU A 21 32.52 0.43 15.84
CA LEU A 21 33.13 0.67 17.15
C LEU A 21 34.59 0.21 17.18
N ALA A 22 34.90 -0.94 16.58
CA ALA A 22 36.26 -1.48 16.56
C ALA A 22 37.23 -0.58 15.78
N GLU A 23 36.78 0.03 14.68
CA GLU A 23 37.53 1.04 13.90
C GLU A 23 37.87 2.28 14.73
N GLN A 24 37.07 2.58 15.75
CA GLN A 24 37.29 3.68 16.71
C GLN A 24 38.07 3.23 17.95
N GLY A 25 38.62 2.01 17.95
CA GLY A 25 39.38 1.44 19.07
C GLY A 25 38.50 0.90 20.21
N ILE A 26 37.18 0.78 20.01
CA ILE A 26 36.23 0.36 21.04
C ILE A 26 35.80 -1.09 20.81
N SER A 27 36.23 -1.99 21.68
CA SER A 27 35.78 -3.39 21.65
C SER A 27 34.50 -3.58 22.47
N ARG A 28 33.42 -4.02 21.83
CA ARG A 28 32.15 -4.40 22.48
C ARG A 28 31.58 -5.66 21.84
N SER A 29 30.96 -6.51 22.67
CA SER A 29 30.24 -7.69 22.16
C SER A 29 28.90 -7.30 21.54
N VAL A 30 28.44 -8.11 20.57
CA VAL A 30 27.10 -7.99 19.97
C VAL A 30 25.99 -8.00 21.03
N SER A 31 26.13 -8.81 22.08
CA SER A 31 25.18 -8.87 23.20
C SER A 31 25.10 -7.56 23.98
N THR A 32 26.24 -6.91 24.23
CA THR A 32 26.30 -5.61 24.90
C THR A 32 25.67 -4.52 24.03
N ILE A 33 25.96 -4.51 22.74
CA ILE A 33 25.36 -3.58 21.78
C ILE A 33 23.83 -3.73 21.75
N CYS A 34 23.33 -4.97 21.69
CA CYS A 34 21.90 -5.26 21.71
C CYS A 34 21.23 -4.77 23.01
N ARG A 35 21.85 -5.01 24.16
CA ARG A 35 21.34 -4.54 25.45
C ARG A 35 21.27 -3.01 25.52
N ILE A 36 22.34 -2.33 25.13
CA ILE A 36 22.38 -0.85 25.10
C ILE A 36 21.30 -0.29 24.16
N LEU A 37 21.12 -0.87 22.97
CA LEU A 37 20.04 -0.45 22.07
C LEU A 37 18.65 -0.58 22.72
N LYS A 38 18.39 -1.66 23.45
CA LYS A 38 17.12 -1.84 24.17
C LYS A 38 16.95 -0.84 25.32
N GLU A 39 17.99 -0.60 26.10
CA GLU A 39 18.00 0.39 27.20
C GLU A 39 17.71 1.80 26.66
N GLU A 40 18.24 2.13 25.49
CA GLU A 40 18.02 3.39 24.78
C GLU A 40 16.71 3.41 23.95
N SER A 41 15.81 2.44 24.16
CA SER A 41 14.50 2.34 23.47
C SER A 41 14.56 2.14 21.94
N PHE A 42 15.67 1.60 21.42
CA PHE A 42 15.76 1.14 20.04
C PHE A 42 15.26 -0.30 19.89
N SER A 43 14.26 -0.49 19.04
CA SER A 43 13.71 -1.81 18.69
C SER A 43 14.09 -2.22 17.26
N ARG A 44 14.40 -3.50 17.03
CA ARG A 44 14.57 -4.03 15.67
C ARG A 44 13.22 -4.10 14.96
N LYS A 45 13.08 -3.39 13.83
CA LYS A 45 11.88 -3.40 12.99
C LYS A 45 12.21 -3.96 11.60
N ARG A 46 11.18 -4.45 10.89
CA ARG A 46 11.33 -4.84 9.49
C ARG A 46 11.61 -3.58 8.66
N LEU A 47 12.66 -3.61 7.84
CA LEU A 47 12.97 -2.52 6.93
C LEU A 47 11.88 -2.41 5.85
N GLN A 48 11.43 -1.18 5.60
CA GLN A 48 10.58 -0.88 4.46
C GLN A 48 11.48 -0.62 3.24
N LYS A 49 11.32 -1.41 2.19
CA LYS A 49 11.99 -1.17 0.91
C LYS A 49 11.18 -0.11 0.14
N ILE A 50 11.76 1.08 -0.02
CA ILE A 50 11.15 2.16 -0.78
C ILE A 50 11.93 2.31 -2.09
N PRO A 51 11.30 2.15 -3.27
CA PRO A 51 11.95 2.44 -4.55
C PRO A 51 12.43 3.90 -4.58
N VAL A 52 13.67 4.13 -5.03
CA VAL A 52 14.27 5.47 -5.09
C VAL A 52 13.40 6.44 -5.89
N GLU A 53 12.86 5.95 -7.01
CA GLU A 53 11.97 6.72 -7.88
C GLU A 53 10.72 7.25 -7.15
N ARG A 54 10.22 6.55 -6.11
CA ARG A 54 9.02 6.97 -5.37
C ARG A 54 9.16 8.37 -4.77
N ASN A 55 10.37 8.74 -4.35
CA ASN A 55 10.70 10.03 -3.77
C ASN A 55 11.73 10.78 -4.63
N SER A 56 11.71 10.58 -5.96
CA SER A 56 12.45 11.46 -6.86
C SER A 56 11.91 12.90 -6.71
N ILE A 57 12.77 13.89 -6.93
CA ILE A 57 12.39 15.32 -6.86
C ILE A 57 11.16 15.58 -7.75
N SER A 58 11.18 15.06 -8.98
CA SER A 58 10.06 15.16 -9.91
C SER A 58 8.74 14.59 -9.34
N ASN A 59 8.76 13.39 -8.74
CA ASN A 59 7.56 12.80 -8.16
C ASN A 59 7.09 13.54 -6.89
N MET A 60 8.01 14.10 -6.12
CA MET A 60 7.67 14.95 -4.97
C MET A 60 6.98 16.24 -5.43
N ASP A 61 7.50 16.89 -6.48
CA ASP A 61 6.92 18.10 -7.06
C ASP A 61 5.53 17.83 -7.64
N LEU A 62 5.36 16.72 -8.38
CA LEU A 62 4.05 16.29 -8.90
C LEU A 62 3.04 16.09 -7.77
N ARG A 63 3.43 15.41 -6.69
CA ARG A 63 2.54 15.20 -5.53
C ARG A 63 2.21 16.51 -4.82
N GLN A 64 3.18 17.40 -4.67
CA GLN A 64 2.96 18.70 -4.05
C GLN A 64 1.96 19.53 -4.88
N ASN A 65 2.13 19.57 -6.20
CA ASN A 65 1.23 20.29 -7.09
C ASN A 65 -0.17 19.67 -7.11
N TYR A 66 -0.27 18.34 -7.12
CA TYR A 66 -1.54 17.64 -7.01
C TYR A 66 -2.27 17.98 -5.70
N CYS A 67 -1.58 17.94 -4.55
CA CYS A 67 -2.17 18.33 -3.27
C CYS A 67 -2.62 19.80 -3.25
N ARG A 68 -1.83 20.73 -3.82
CA ARG A 68 -2.23 22.14 -3.95
C ARG A 68 -3.49 22.30 -4.80
N MET A 69 -3.57 21.59 -5.93
CA MET A 69 -4.73 21.59 -6.80
C MET A 69 -5.97 21.08 -6.05
N LEU A 70 -5.85 19.95 -5.35
CA LEU A 70 -6.95 19.39 -4.56
C LEU A 70 -7.38 20.33 -3.42
N SER A 71 -6.44 21.02 -2.75
CA SER A 71 -6.77 21.93 -1.65
C SER A 71 -7.59 23.15 -2.06
N ASN A 72 -7.67 23.46 -3.36
CA ASN A 72 -8.52 24.51 -3.90
C ASN A 72 -9.94 24.03 -4.22
N LEU A 73 -10.22 22.73 -4.07
CA LEU A 73 -11.53 22.14 -4.27
C LEU A 73 -12.22 21.95 -2.91
N SER A 74 -13.55 22.04 -2.93
CA SER A 74 -14.36 21.76 -1.74
C SER A 74 -14.53 20.25 -1.58
N ASP A 75 -14.39 19.74 -0.36
CA ASP A 75 -14.40 18.30 -0.06
C ASP A 75 -15.70 17.61 -0.46
N ASP A 76 -16.83 18.32 -0.41
CA ASP A 76 -18.15 17.81 -0.83
C ASP A 76 -18.24 17.52 -2.33
N ARG A 77 -17.32 18.08 -3.13
CA ARG A 77 -17.23 17.85 -4.57
C ARG A 77 -16.40 16.60 -4.90
N LEU A 78 -15.61 16.09 -3.97
CA LEU A 78 -14.68 15.00 -4.23
C LEU A 78 -15.38 13.64 -4.12
N ILE A 79 -15.16 12.80 -5.13
CA ILE A 79 -15.58 11.40 -5.14
C ILE A 79 -14.35 10.56 -5.47
N CYS A 80 -13.92 9.74 -4.52
CA CYS A 80 -12.80 8.81 -4.67
C CYS A 80 -13.33 7.49 -5.25
N ILE A 81 -12.69 6.99 -6.29
CA ILE A 81 -13.01 5.71 -6.91
C ILE A 81 -11.83 4.77 -6.74
N ASP A 82 -12.09 3.55 -6.28
CA ASP A 82 -11.07 2.52 -6.14
C ASP A 82 -11.63 1.13 -6.49
N GLU A 83 -10.72 0.22 -6.82
CA GLU A 83 -10.99 -1.20 -7.05
C GLU A 83 -10.38 -2.03 -5.91
N THR A 84 -11.16 -2.97 -5.37
CA THR A 84 -10.65 -3.99 -4.46
C THR A 84 -10.99 -5.39 -4.95
N GLU A 85 -9.99 -6.26 -4.97
CA GLU A 85 -10.13 -7.66 -5.33
C GLU A 85 -10.21 -8.52 -4.06
N ILE A 86 -11.28 -9.30 -3.96
CA ILE A 86 -11.56 -10.20 -2.85
C ILE A 86 -11.44 -11.63 -3.39
N ASN A 87 -10.41 -12.34 -2.94
CA ASN A 87 -10.28 -13.77 -3.22
C ASN A 87 -11.12 -14.55 -2.20
N LEU A 88 -12.08 -15.35 -2.69
CA LEU A 88 -12.98 -16.14 -1.83
C LEU A 88 -12.36 -17.45 -1.31
N HIS A 89 -11.16 -17.80 -1.76
CA HIS A 89 -10.43 -18.96 -1.26
C HIS A 89 -9.98 -18.68 0.17
N THR A 90 -10.49 -19.47 1.11
CA THR A 90 -10.11 -19.40 2.50
C THR A 90 -9.39 -20.68 2.89
N SER A 91 -8.18 -20.53 3.43
CA SER A 91 -7.35 -21.63 3.92
C SER A 91 -7.04 -21.37 5.40
N PRO A 92 -7.08 -22.39 6.27
CA PRO A 92 -6.65 -22.23 7.65
C PRO A 92 -5.15 -21.90 7.69
N ASN A 93 -4.82 -20.73 8.25
CA ASN A 93 -3.43 -20.26 8.38
C ASN A 93 -2.64 -20.96 9.49
N PHE A 94 -3.33 -21.65 10.40
CA PHE A 94 -2.75 -22.26 11.59
C PHE A 94 -3.32 -23.65 11.83
N GLY A 95 -2.47 -24.54 12.34
CA GLY A 95 -2.83 -25.88 12.77
C GLY A 95 -1.87 -26.36 13.85
N TYR A 96 -2.19 -27.49 14.49
CA TYR A 96 -1.38 -28.07 15.55
C TYR A 96 -0.65 -29.32 15.06
N ALA A 97 0.63 -29.45 15.44
CA ALA A 97 1.43 -30.65 15.24
C ALA A 97 2.43 -30.81 16.39
N PRO A 98 2.91 -32.03 16.68
CA PRO A 98 4.01 -32.26 17.61
C PRO A 98 5.26 -31.44 17.27
N THR A 99 6.07 -31.11 18.28
CA THR A 99 7.33 -30.38 18.09
C THR A 99 8.24 -31.08 17.07
N GLY A 100 8.73 -30.32 16.08
CA GLY A 100 9.56 -30.85 14.99
C GLY A 100 8.77 -31.34 13.77
N LEU A 101 7.44 -31.37 13.83
CA LEU A 101 6.57 -31.69 12.70
C LEU A 101 5.86 -30.44 12.16
N THR A 102 5.71 -30.38 10.85
CA THR A 102 5.00 -29.29 10.17
C THR A 102 3.53 -29.70 9.95
N PRO A 103 2.53 -28.98 10.48
CA PRO A 103 1.13 -29.23 10.16
C PRO A 103 0.89 -29.02 8.65
N ARG A 104 0.02 -29.84 8.05
CA ARG A 104 -0.25 -29.81 6.60
C ARG A 104 -1.74 -29.72 6.34
N VAL A 105 -2.08 -28.97 5.31
CA VAL A 105 -3.43 -28.83 4.75
C VAL A 105 -3.32 -29.16 3.26
N TYR A 106 -4.27 -29.94 2.75
CA TYR A 106 -4.32 -30.34 1.34
C TYR A 106 -5.51 -29.64 0.69
N GLU A 107 -5.22 -28.76 -0.26
CA GLU A 107 -6.22 -27.95 -0.96
C GLU A 107 -6.11 -28.17 -2.47
N LEU A 108 -7.22 -27.95 -3.18
CA LEU A 108 -7.23 -27.99 -4.63
C LEU A 108 -6.33 -26.89 -5.19
N ALA A 109 -5.64 -27.15 -6.30
CA ALA A 109 -4.79 -26.15 -6.95
C ALA A 109 -5.54 -24.95 -7.52
N ASN A 110 -6.88 -25.00 -7.56
CA ASN A 110 -7.71 -23.95 -8.13
C ASN A 110 -7.90 -22.82 -7.12
N ARG A 111 -7.44 -21.61 -7.45
CA ARG A 111 -7.30 -20.45 -6.54
C ARG A 111 -8.63 -19.79 -6.11
N GLY A 112 -9.76 -20.49 -6.26
CA GLY A 112 -11.10 -19.93 -6.04
C GLY A 112 -11.52 -18.90 -7.09
N ILE A 113 -12.72 -18.34 -6.91
CA ILE A 113 -13.24 -17.22 -7.70
C ILE A 113 -12.75 -15.92 -7.04
N ASN A 114 -12.20 -15.01 -7.84
CA ASN A 114 -11.93 -13.65 -7.41
C ASN A 114 -13.17 -12.80 -7.68
N ILE A 115 -13.53 -11.96 -6.73
CA ILE A 115 -14.57 -10.94 -6.90
C ILE A 115 -13.90 -9.58 -6.89
N SER A 116 -14.12 -8.79 -7.93
CA SER A 116 -13.72 -7.39 -7.94
C SER A 116 -14.89 -6.51 -7.52
N LEU A 117 -14.62 -5.56 -6.62
CA LEU A 117 -15.53 -4.50 -6.22
C LEU A 117 -14.98 -3.16 -6.71
N LEU A 118 -15.74 -2.48 -7.56
CA LEU A 118 -15.56 -1.06 -7.83
C LEU A 118 -16.43 -0.26 -6.89
N VAL A 119 -15.87 0.76 -6.24
CA VAL A 119 -16.61 1.61 -5.32
C VAL A 119 -16.25 3.08 -5.51
N ALA A 120 -17.27 3.93 -5.48
CA ALA A 120 -17.16 5.38 -5.46
C ALA A 120 -17.64 5.90 -4.10
N ILE A 121 -16.79 6.64 -3.40
CA ILE A 121 -17.04 7.15 -2.05
C ILE A 121 -16.85 8.67 -2.03
N SER A 122 -17.78 9.38 -1.41
CA SER A 122 -17.71 10.81 -1.13
C SER A 122 -17.61 11.07 0.37
N LEU A 123 -17.48 12.33 0.77
CA LEU A 123 -17.55 12.72 2.18
C LEU A 123 -18.87 12.31 2.86
N SER A 124 -19.96 12.17 2.09
CA SER A 124 -21.27 11.74 2.60
C SER A 124 -21.44 10.21 2.67
N GLY A 125 -20.43 9.44 2.25
CA GLY A 125 -20.47 7.98 2.19
C GLY A 125 -20.42 7.43 0.77
N GLU A 126 -20.83 6.17 0.64
CA GLU A 126 -20.89 5.46 -0.64
C GLU A 126 -21.87 6.13 -1.60
N VAL A 127 -21.43 6.30 -2.86
CA VAL A 127 -22.19 6.96 -3.93
C VAL A 127 -22.65 5.95 -4.97
N HIS A 128 -21.75 5.04 -5.35
CA HIS A 128 -22.05 3.93 -6.24
C HIS A 128 -21.08 2.78 -6.03
N PHE A 129 -21.52 1.54 -6.28
CA PHE A 129 -20.64 0.38 -6.33
C PHE A 129 -21.11 -0.66 -7.34
N LYS A 130 -20.17 -1.45 -7.86
CA LYS A 130 -20.46 -2.62 -8.70
C LYS A 130 -19.54 -3.79 -8.31
N ILE A 131 -20.11 -4.98 -8.36
CA ILE A 131 -19.42 -6.23 -8.07
C ILE A 131 -19.32 -7.03 -9.37
N PHE A 132 -18.14 -7.57 -9.64
CA PHE A 132 -17.84 -8.34 -10.83
C PHE A 132 -17.20 -9.68 -10.45
N ASP A 133 -17.56 -10.73 -11.19
CA ASP A 133 -16.84 -11.99 -11.14
C ASP A 133 -15.55 -11.84 -11.97
N GLY A 134 -14.41 -12.03 -11.31
CA GLY A 134 -13.08 -11.82 -11.90
C GLY A 134 -12.70 -10.35 -12.02
N SER A 135 -11.70 -10.10 -12.86
CA SER A 135 -11.10 -8.78 -13.07
C SER A 135 -12.00 -7.82 -13.85
N VAL A 136 -11.97 -6.54 -13.49
CA VAL A 136 -12.68 -5.47 -14.20
C VAL A 136 -11.94 -5.07 -15.49
N ASN A 137 -12.68 -4.98 -16.60
CA ASN A 137 -12.16 -4.45 -17.87
C ASN A 137 -12.56 -2.98 -18.12
N GLY A 138 -12.01 -2.38 -19.17
CA GLY A 138 -12.22 -0.96 -19.49
C GLY A 138 -13.67 -0.62 -19.83
N GLU A 139 -14.40 -1.50 -20.50
CA GLU A 139 -15.82 -1.33 -20.82
C GLU A 139 -16.70 -1.32 -19.57
N GLN A 140 -16.46 -2.27 -18.66
CA GLN A 140 -17.15 -2.35 -17.37
C GLN A 140 -16.87 -1.11 -16.51
N PHE A 141 -15.61 -0.65 -16.52
CA PHE A 141 -15.24 0.57 -15.82
C PHE A 141 -15.89 1.82 -16.44
N LYS A 142 -15.96 1.91 -17.78
CA LYS A 142 -16.69 2.99 -18.47
C LYS A 142 -18.16 2.99 -18.09
N GLU A 143 -18.81 1.82 -18.11
CA GLU A 143 -20.22 1.70 -17.72
C GLU A 143 -20.43 2.18 -16.28
N PHE A 144 -19.55 1.78 -15.36
CA PHE A 144 -19.55 2.29 -13.98
C PHE A 144 -19.45 3.82 -13.91
N LEU A 145 -18.54 4.43 -14.68
CA LEU A 145 -18.40 5.90 -14.72
C LEU A 145 -19.62 6.60 -15.34
N MET A 146 -20.26 5.99 -16.34
CA MET A 146 -21.49 6.50 -16.95
C MET A 146 -22.63 6.52 -15.93
N GLU A 147 -22.85 5.42 -15.22
CA GLU A 147 -23.86 5.32 -14.15
C GLU A 147 -23.57 6.33 -13.03
N LEU A 148 -22.32 6.41 -12.58
CA LEU A 148 -21.89 7.38 -11.56
C LEU A 148 -22.12 8.83 -11.99
N SER A 149 -21.86 9.15 -13.26
CA SER A 149 -22.09 10.49 -13.81
C SER A 149 -23.58 10.83 -13.90
N GLN A 150 -24.44 9.84 -14.18
CA GLN A 150 -25.89 10.02 -14.18
C GLN A 150 -26.44 10.28 -12.78
N ILE A 151 -25.97 9.54 -11.76
CA ILE A 151 -26.32 9.79 -10.35
C ILE A 151 -25.98 11.23 -9.95
N ASN A 152 -24.88 11.76 -10.49
CA ASN A 152 -24.38 13.10 -10.21
C ASN A 152 -24.71 14.14 -11.31
N ALA A 153 -25.73 13.90 -12.17
CA ALA A 153 -25.94 14.64 -13.42
C ALA A 153 -26.16 16.16 -13.32
N ASN A 154 -26.29 16.72 -12.12
CA ASN A 154 -26.44 18.17 -11.88
C ASN A 154 -25.46 18.70 -10.82
N LEU A 155 -24.47 17.90 -10.44
CA LEU A 155 -23.50 18.24 -9.41
C LEU A 155 -22.14 18.43 -10.05
N SER A 156 -21.44 19.50 -9.68
CA SER A 156 -20.05 19.69 -10.10
C SER A 156 -19.11 18.85 -9.24
N LYS A 157 -19.04 17.54 -9.53
CA LYS A 157 -18.17 16.58 -8.85
C LYS A 157 -16.82 16.45 -9.54
N VAL A 158 -15.82 16.07 -8.75
CA VAL A 158 -14.46 15.77 -9.20
C VAL A 158 -14.15 14.34 -8.79
N TYR A 159 -13.85 13.50 -9.78
CA TYR A 159 -13.48 12.11 -9.56
C TYR A 159 -11.97 11.98 -9.31
N ILE A 160 -11.62 11.33 -8.21
CA ILE A 160 -10.24 11.03 -7.82
C ILE A 160 -10.00 9.54 -7.99
N MET A 161 -8.99 9.19 -8.77
CA MET A 161 -8.63 7.80 -9.09
C MET A 161 -7.12 7.67 -9.11
N ASP A 162 -6.61 6.46 -8.93
CA ASP A 162 -5.19 6.18 -9.15
C ASP A 162 -4.85 6.14 -10.66
N ASN A 163 -3.57 5.92 -10.97
CA ASN A 163 -3.09 5.86 -12.36
C ASN A 163 -3.09 4.44 -12.94
N ALA A 164 -3.98 3.56 -12.46
CA ALA A 164 -4.12 2.20 -12.96
C ALA A 164 -4.28 2.15 -14.49
N ARG A 165 -3.86 1.03 -15.08
CA ARG A 165 -3.90 0.88 -16.55
C ARG A 165 -5.33 0.91 -17.11
N ILE A 166 -6.29 0.37 -16.37
CA ILE A 166 -7.70 0.33 -16.77
C ILE A 166 -8.30 1.73 -16.91
N HIS A 167 -7.91 2.68 -16.03
CA HIS A 167 -8.33 4.09 -16.08
C HIS A 167 -7.79 4.81 -17.32
N ARG A 168 -6.67 4.33 -17.88
CA ARG A 168 -6.02 4.87 -19.08
C ARG A 168 -6.31 4.06 -20.34
N SER A 169 -7.28 3.15 -20.30
CA SER A 169 -7.73 2.44 -21.50
C SER A 169 -8.31 3.45 -22.50
N SER A 170 -8.24 3.12 -23.79
CA SER A 170 -8.75 4.00 -24.86
C SER A 170 -10.23 4.31 -24.69
N VAL A 171 -11.00 3.32 -24.26
CA VAL A 171 -12.45 3.42 -24.05
C VAL A 171 -12.80 4.37 -22.90
N VAL A 172 -12.02 4.34 -21.81
CA VAL A 172 -12.21 5.25 -20.66
C VAL A 172 -11.69 6.65 -20.99
N SER A 173 -10.52 6.76 -21.62
CA SER A 173 -9.94 8.05 -22.01
C SER A 173 -10.76 8.79 -23.07
N ALA A 174 -11.54 8.08 -23.89
CA ALA A 174 -12.46 8.70 -24.85
C ALA A 174 -13.78 9.17 -24.20
N PHE A 175 -14.07 8.69 -22.99
CA PHE A 175 -15.29 9.04 -22.25
C PHE A 175 -15.08 10.24 -21.31
N VAL A 176 -13.93 10.27 -20.61
CA VAL A 176 -13.54 11.34 -19.68
C VAL A 176 -13.07 12.57 -20.45
#